data_AF-A0A498LFG5-F1
#
_entry.id   AF-A0A498LFG5-F1
#
_cell.length_a   1.000
_cell.length_b   1.000
_cell.length_c   1.000
_cell.angle_alpha   90.00
_cell.angle_beta   90.00
_cell.angle_gamma   90.00
#
_symmetry.space_group_name_H-M   'P 1'
#
loop_
_entity.id
_entity.type
_entity.pdbx_description
1 polymer ?
#
loop_
_entity_poly.entity_id
_entity_poly.type
_entity_poly.pdbx_seq_one_letter_code
_entity_poly.pdbx_strand_id
1 'polypeptide(L)'
;MSKKPPSGRGKGERPDAMAALQAANEELRAKLTEIQIELQQEKTKVSKLEREKSQEVRHEQHKSTVVVTELKAKLHEEKLRELHSVRETLLRQHESELVRVIKIKDGEIQRLQALNSALRDGSTDKVKSALMAEAREECRRSFEGERMRLQQEISELKTVKRQMEEALNMAVQADKIKAAEIRSVYHLHQEEINRIKRECEREIRRLMDEIKLKERAVCGLERELSAQAGHTWKLQQQKQAVDTQLALLRDSSPRREGPYSPAAGDAAENTANPMQQLDEKDARRFQLKIAELSAIIRKLEDRNALLSEERNELLKRLREAESQYKPLLDKNKRLSRKNEELAHALRRMENKLHFVTQENIEMREKAGTIRRPSSLNDLDQSQEEREIEFLRLQVLEQQNIIDDLSKALETAGYVKTVIERDMLLRYRRQDSLRRKKPYRTCRPVVETFFGYDEEGSIDSDGSSISYHTDRTPCTPDDDLEEVRVCLGVFVRACKL
;
A
#
# COMPACT_ATOMS: atom_id res chain seq x y z
N MET A 1 0.57 -79.31 71.36
CA MET A 1 2.02 -79.32 71.10
C MET A 1 2.54 -77.89 71.14
N SER A 2 3.72 -77.52 71.67
CA SER A 2 4.54 -78.11 72.75
C SER A 2 5.69 -77.15 73.12
N LYS A 3 6.17 -77.23 74.38
CA LYS A 3 7.36 -76.55 74.96
C LYS A 3 7.23 -75.06 75.35
N LYS A 4 8.04 -74.70 76.36
CA LYS A 4 8.18 -73.40 77.08
C LYS A 4 9.66 -73.30 77.55
N PRO A 5 10.07 -72.21 78.21
CA PRO A 5 11.03 -71.19 77.75
C PRO A 5 12.53 -71.59 77.90
N PRO A 6 13.48 -70.65 77.80
CA PRO A 6 14.01 -70.12 79.07
C PRO A 6 14.34 -68.61 79.14
N SER A 7 14.49 -68.19 80.39
CA SER A 7 14.97 -66.92 80.98
C SER A 7 16.12 -66.16 80.27
N GLY A 8 16.09 -64.82 80.40
CA GLY A 8 17.23 -63.90 80.16
C GLY A 8 17.04 -62.57 80.93
N ARG A 9 18.11 -62.04 81.56
CA ARG A 9 18.07 -60.84 82.43
C ARG A 9 18.30 -59.53 81.65
N GLY A 10 17.72 -58.41 82.11
CA GLY A 10 18.01 -57.08 81.57
C GLY A 10 17.56 -55.91 82.46
N LYS A 11 18.48 -55.41 83.30
CA LYS A 11 18.58 -54.12 84.03
C LYS A 11 17.31 -53.34 84.47
N GLY A 12 17.36 -52.83 85.71
CA GLY A 12 16.48 -51.76 86.18
C GLY A 12 17.04 -50.38 85.82
N GLU A 13 16.40 -49.70 84.86
CA GLU A 13 16.72 -48.34 84.41
C GLU A 13 15.48 -47.71 83.71
N ARG A 14 14.27 -48.18 84.09
CA ARG A 14 13.02 -48.03 83.33
C ARG A 14 12.04 -46.91 83.74
N PRO A 15 11.93 -46.44 85.00
CA PRO A 15 10.90 -45.46 85.33
C PRO A 15 11.21 -44.08 84.74
N ASP A 16 12.42 -43.57 84.93
CA ASP A 16 12.79 -42.20 84.55
C ASP A 16 12.85 -42.04 83.02
N ALA A 17 13.35 -43.06 82.31
CA ALA A 17 13.32 -43.12 80.85
C ALA A 17 11.88 -43.16 80.29
N MET A 18 10.93 -43.80 80.99
CA MET A 18 9.52 -43.76 80.60
C MET A 18 8.90 -42.38 80.85
N ALA A 19 9.19 -41.77 82.01
CA ALA A 19 8.70 -40.44 82.35
C ALA A 19 9.21 -39.36 81.38
N ALA A 20 10.50 -39.41 81.01
CA ALA A 20 11.07 -38.53 79.99
C ALA A 20 10.41 -38.71 78.61
N LEU A 21 10.10 -39.95 78.22
CA LEU A 21 9.35 -40.23 76.98
C LEU A 21 7.88 -39.77 77.05
N GLN A 22 7.24 -39.80 78.22
CA GLN A 22 5.91 -39.25 78.43
C GLN A 22 5.92 -37.72 78.32
N ALA A 23 6.83 -37.04 79.01
CA ALA A 23 7.00 -35.59 78.92
C ALA A 23 7.29 -35.13 77.48
N ALA A 24 8.17 -35.83 76.76
CA ALA A 24 8.44 -35.53 75.34
C ALA A 24 7.22 -35.76 74.43
N ASN A 25 6.37 -36.77 74.72
CA ASN A 25 5.11 -36.97 73.99
C ASN A 25 4.07 -35.88 74.31
N GLU A 26 4.04 -35.37 75.54
CA GLU A 26 3.16 -34.26 75.94
C GLU A 26 3.62 -32.93 75.35
N GLU A 27 4.93 -32.68 75.31
CA GLU A 27 5.54 -31.54 74.60
C GLU A 27 5.26 -31.59 73.08
N LEU A 28 5.38 -32.77 72.45
CA LEU A 28 5.03 -32.97 71.04
C LEU A 28 3.53 -32.77 70.78
N ARG A 29 2.65 -33.16 71.71
CA ARG A 29 1.20 -32.88 71.62
C ARG A 29 0.89 -31.40 71.79
N ALA A 30 1.57 -30.70 72.70
CA ALA A 30 1.44 -29.26 72.88
C ALA A 30 1.86 -28.52 71.60
N LYS A 31 3.05 -28.82 71.07
CA LYS A 31 3.56 -28.26 69.80
C LYS A 31 2.66 -28.58 68.61
N LEU A 32 2.12 -29.80 68.51
CA LEU A 32 1.14 -30.16 67.47
C LEU A 32 -0.15 -29.33 67.59
N THR A 33 -0.62 -29.05 68.80
CA THR A 33 -1.81 -28.23 69.06
C THR A 33 -1.55 -26.76 68.74
N GLU A 34 -0.38 -26.24 69.11
CA GLU A 34 0.09 -24.88 68.78
C GLU A 34 0.18 -24.68 67.26
N ILE A 35 0.85 -25.58 66.53
CA ILE A 35 0.94 -25.56 65.06
C ILE A 35 -0.46 -25.68 64.41
N GLN A 36 -1.40 -26.43 65.00
CA GLN A 36 -2.79 -26.49 64.50
C GLN A 36 -3.54 -25.17 64.70
N ILE A 37 -3.31 -24.48 65.82
CA ILE A 37 -3.87 -23.15 66.10
C ILE A 37 -3.26 -22.11 65.15
N GLU A 38 -1.94 -22.07 64.99
CA GLU A 38 -1.24 -21.19 64.05
C GLU A 38 -1.72 -21.40 62.61
N LEU A 39 -1.78 -22.65 62.14
CA LEU A 39 -2.29 -22.99 60.80
C LEU A 39 -3.74 -22.53 60.61
N GLN A 40 -4.57 -22.57 61.66
CA GLN A 40 -5.95 -22.08 61.59
C GLN A 40 -6.03 -20.54 61.62
N GLN A 41 -5.13 -19.87 62.32
CA GLN A 41 -4.99 -18.42 62.26
C GLN A 41 -4.49 -17.96 60.88
N GLU A 42 -3.47 -18.61 60.30
CA GLU A 42 -2.99 -18.29 58.95
C GLU A 42 -4.08 -18.53 57.89
N LYS A 43 -4.87 -19.61 57.99
CA LYS A 43 -6.04 -19.81 57.12
C LYS A 43 -7.05 -18.66 57.20
N THR A 44 -7.30 -18.09 58.39
CA THR A 44 -8.23 -16.95 58.51
C THR A 44 -7.59 -15.64 58.03
N LYS A 45 -6.29 -15.42 58.24
CA LYS A 45 -5.53 -14.28 57.66
C LYS A 45 -5.51 -14.33 56.13
N VAL A 46 -5.14 -15.46 55.53
CA VAL A 46 -5.17 -15.67 54.07
C VAL A 46 -6.58 -15.43 53.53
N SER A 47 -7.60 -16.04 54.13
CA SER A 47 -8.99 -15.84 53.68
C SER A 47 -9.48 -14.39 53.84
N LYS A 48 -8.96 -13.63 54.82
CA LYS A 48 -9.24 -12.20 54.93
C LYS A 48 -8.55 -11.42 53.79
N LEU A 49 -7.26 -11.65 53.55
CA LEU A 49 -6.48 -11.00 52.49
C LEU A 49 -7.04 -11.32 51.09
N GLU A 50 -7.54 -12.52 50.86
CA GLU A 50 -8.24 -12.91 49.62
C GLU A 50 -9.50 -12.05 49.39
N ARG A 51 -10.29 -11.77 50.43
CA ARG A 51 -11.48 -10.90 50.35
C ARG A 51 -11.08 -9.45 50.12
N GLU A 52 -10.07 -8.95 50.85
CA GLU A 52 -9.59 -7.57 50.72
C GLU A 52 -9.03 -7.32 49.31
N LYS A 53 -8.15 -8.20 48.80
CA LYS A 53 -7.65 -8.15 47.42
C LYS A 53 -8.75 -8.29 46.37
N SER A 54 -9.77 -9.11 46.63
CA SER A 54 -10.95 -9.21 45.75
C SER A 54 -11.80 -7.95 45.73
N GLN A 55 -11.85 -7.19 46.83
CA GLN A 55 -12.52 -5.89 46.90
C GLN A 55 -11.69 -4.79 46.22
N GLU A 56 -10.37 -4.80 46.42
CA GLU A 56 -9.42 -3.89 45.77
C GLU A 56 -9.50 -3.98 44.24
N VAL A 57 -9.40 -5.19 43.68
CA VAL A 57 -9.53 -5.44 42.23
C VAL A 57 -10.90 -4.96 41.69
N ARG A 58 -11.99 -5.17 42.44
CA ARG A 58 -13.32 -4.66 42.05
C ARG A 58 -13.40 -3.13 42.08
N HIS A 59 -12.77 -2.50 43.07
CA HIS A 59 -12.74 -1.04 43.19
C HIS A 59 -11.89 -0.40 42.09
N GLU A 60 -10.75 -1.02 41.72
CA GLU A 60 -9.91 -0.60 40.61
C GLU A 60 -10.60 -0.80 39.25
N GLN A 61 -11.27 -1.94 39.04
CA GLN A 61 -12.13 -2.16 37.86
C GLN A 61 -13.25 -1.12 37.76
N HIS A 62 -13.86 -0.72 38.88
CA HIS A 62 -14.87 0.34 38.89
C HIS A 62 -14.27 1.71 38.52
N LYS A 63 -13.13 2.10 39.10
CA LYS A 63 -12.39 3.33 38.73
C LYS A 63 -12.06 3.35 37.23
N SER A 64 -11.51 2.25 36.72
CA SER A 64 -11.20 2.09 35.29
C SER A 64 -12.45 2.24 34.41
N THR A 65 -13.57 1.64 34.82
CA THR A 65 -14.86 1.75 34.13
C THR A 65 -15.35 3.21 34.08
N VAL A 66 -15.30 3.93 35.21
CA VAL A 66 -15.70 5.35 35.30
C VAL A 66 -14.84 6.21 34.36
N VAL A 67 -13.52 6.09 34.42
CA VAL A 67 -12.60 6.83 33.54
C VAL A 67 -12.86 6.51 32.06
N VAL A 68 -13.13 5.25 31.71
CA VAL A 68 -13.50 4.87 30.34
C VAL A 68 -14.85 5.47 29.91
N THR A 69 -15.83 5.61 30.82
CA THR A 69 -17.10 6.30 30.49
C THR A 69 -16.93 7.81 30.36
N GLU A 70 -16.12 8.45 31.21
CA GLU A 70 -15.81 9.89 31.08
C GLU A 70 -15.08 10.22 29.78
N LEU A 71 -14.07 9.41 29.41
CA LEU A 71 -13.33 9.62 28.16
C LEU A 71 -14.22 9.42 26.93
N LYS A 72 -15.17 8.47 26.98
CA LYS A 72 -16.19 8.31 25.93
C LYS A 72 -17.14 9.51 25.86
N ALA A 73 -17.54 10.08 27.00
CA ALA A 73 -18.38 11.27 27.05
C ALA A 73 -17.65 12.51 26.50
N LYS A 74 -16.41 12.76 26.94
CA LYS A 74 -15.55 13.86 26.46
C LYS A 74 -15.31 13.78 24.96
N LEU A 75 -14.98 12.58 24.43
CA LEU A 75 -14.81 12.33 23.00
C LEU A 75 -16.12 12.53 22.20
N HIS A 76 -17.28 12.21 22.78
CA HIS A 76 -18.57 12.47 22.14
C HIS A 76 -18.88 13.97 22.08
N GLU A 77 -18.60 14.70 23.17
CA GLU A 77 -18.76 16.15 23.26
C GLU A 77 -17.81 16.89 22.30
N GLU A 78 -16.55 16.46 22.22
CA GLU A 78 -15.56 16.95 21.25
C GLU A 78 -16.05 16.74 19.82
N LYS A 79 -16.50 15.53 19.48
CA LYS A 79 -17.08 15.24 18.16
C LYS A 79 -18.30 16.11 17.85
N LEU A 80 -19.16 16.40 18.83
CA LEU A 80 -20.29 17.31 18.65
C LEU A 80 -19.85 18.76 18.44
N ARG A 81 -18.83 19.23 19.17
CA ARG A 81 -18.23 20.56 19.00
C ARG A 81 -17.57 20.72 17.63
N GLU A 82 -16.83 19.71 17.16
CA GLU A 82 -16.26 19.66 15.81
C GLU A 82 -17.35 19.69 14.73
N LEU A 83 -18.36 18.81 14.82
CA LEU A 83 -19.49 18.77 13.88
C LEU A 83 -20.26 20.09 13.84
N HIS A 84 -20.42 20.77 14.98
CA HIS A 84 -21.05 22.08 15.05
C HIS A 84 -20.19 23.14 14.34
N SER A 85 -18.88 23.19 14.62
CA SER A 85 -17.95 24.12 13.98
C SER A 85 -17.87 23.94 12.45
N VAL A 86 -17.84 22.69 11.98
CA VAL A 86 -17.89 22.36 10.53
C VAL A 86 -19.23 22.78 9.93
N ARG A 87 -20.35 22.53 10.61
CA ARG A 87 -21.69 22.95 10.16
C ARG A 87 -21.80 24.47 10.04
N GLU A 88 -21.36 25.22 11.04
CA GLU A 88 -21.37 26.69 10.96
C GLU A 88 -20.48 27.21 9.83
N THR A 89 -19.29 26.62 9.65
CA THR A 89 -18.36 27.01 8.60
C THR A 89 -18.97 26.79 7.21
N LEU A 90 -19.65 25.65 7.01
CA LEU A 90 -20.36 25.34 5.77
C LEU A 90 -21.58 26.26 5.55
N LEU A 91 -22.30 26.67 6.60
CA LEU A 91 -23.38 27.65 6.52
C LEU A 91 -22.85 29.03 6.09
N ARG A 92 -21.80 29.54 6.75
CA ARG A 92 -21.14 30.81 6.37
C ARG A 92 -20.60 30.78 4.93
N GLN A 93 -20.05 29.64 4.50
CA GLN A 93 -19.63 29.42 3.11
C GLN A 93 -20.82 29.50 2.14
N HIS A 94 -21.93 28.82 2.45
CA HIS A 94 -23.15 28.85 1.64
C HIS A 94 -23.76 30.26 1.55
N GLU A 95 -23.83 30.99 2.66
CA GLU A 95 -24.26 32.40 2.70
C GLU A 95 -23.35 33.29 1.82
N SER A 96 -22.02 33.08 1.88
CA SER A 96 -21.06 33.81 1.02
C SER A 96 -21.22 33.48 -0.47
N GLU A 97 -21.65 32.26 -0.81
CA GLU A 97 -21.93 31.82 -2.18
C GLU A 97 -23.24 32.45 -2.67
N LEU A 98 -24.31 32.41 -1.87
CA LEU A 98 -25.57 33.08 -2.18
C LEU A 98 -25.37 34.57 -2.46
N VAL A 99 -24.58 35.28 -1.62
CA VAL A 99 -24.27 36.70 -1.83
C VAL A 99 -23.45 36.94 -3.11
N ARG A 100 -22.55 36.03 -3.51
CA ARG A 100 -21.83 36.12 -4.80
C ARG A 100 -22.75 35.83 -5.99
N VAL A 101 -23.60 34.81 -5.91
CA VAL A 101 -24.58 34.47 -6.94
C VAL A 101 -25.60 35.61 -7.15
N ILE A 102 -26.09 36.22 -6.07
CA ILE A 102 -26.97 37.40 -6.13
C ILE A 102 -26.27 38.54 -6.89
N LYS A 103 -25.05 38.93 -6.50
CA LYS A 103 -24.30 40.00 -7.19
C LYS A 103 -24.07 39.72 -8.69
N ILE A 104 -23.82 38.46 -9.06
CA ILE A 104 -23.68 38.06 -10.47
C ILE A 104 -25.01 38.20 -11.22
N LYS A 105 -26.13 37.82 -10.60
CA LYS A 105 -27.47 37.96 -11.18
C LYS A 105 -27.93 39.42 -11.26
N ASP A 106 -27.65 40.24 -10.25
CA ASP A 106 -27.91 41.68 -10.29
C ASP A 106 -27.14 42.37 -11.42
N GLY A 107 -25.88 41.98 -11.63
CA GLY A 107 -25.07 42.46 -12.75
C GLY A 107 -25.64 42.09 -14.12
N GLU A 108 -26.09 40.85 -14.32
CA GLU A 108 -26.73 40.44 -15.58
C GLU A 108 -28.10 41.10 -15.77
N ILE A 109 -28.88 41.31 -14.70
CA ILE A 109 -30.13 42.07 -14.75
C ILE A 109 -29.86 43.51 -15.22
N GLN A 110 -28.83 44.18 -14.68
CA GLN A 110 -28.42 45.51 -15.12
C GLN A 110 -27.97 45.53 -16.58
N ARG A 111 -27.22 44.51 -17.02
CA ARG A 111 -26.76 44.37 -18.43
C ARG A 111 -27.94 44.21 -19.39
N LEU A 112 -28.89 43.33 -19.06
CA LEU A 112 -30.09 43.08 -19.86
C LEU A 112 -31.04 44.29 -19.86
N GLN A 113 -31.14 45.04 -18.75
CA GLN A 113 -31.87 46.29 -18.69
C GLN A 113 -31.24 47.36 -19.59
N ALA A 114 -29.92 47.53 -19.57
CA ALA A 114 -29.21 48.47 -20.45
C ALA A 114 -29.39 48.11 -21.94
N LEU A 115 -29.31 46.82 -22.28
CA LEU A 115 -29.56 46.33 -23.63
C LEU A 115 -31.03 46.58 -24.07
N ASN A 116 -32.00 46.38 -23.18
CA ASN A 116 -33.42 46.64 -23.46
C ASN A 116 -33.69 48.13 -23.74
N SER A 117 -33.09 49.03 -22.96
CA SER A 117 -33.14 50.48 -23.23
C SER A 117 -32.49 50.82 -24.58
N ALA A 118 -31.32 50.28 -24.88
CA ALA A 118 -30.65 50.51 -26.17
C ALA A 118 -31.46 49.96 -27.38
N LEU A 119 -32.24 48.90 -27.17
CA LEU A 119 -33.18 48.34 -28.15
C LEU A 119 -34.46 49.19 -28.32
N ARG A 120 -34.89 49.91 -27.28
CA ARG A 120 -36.03 50.86 -27.35
C ARG A 120 -35.66 52.15 -28.07
N ASP A 121 -34.47 52.68 -27.79
CA ASP A 121 -34.08 54.04 -28.21
C ASP A 121 -33.18 54.05 -29.46
N GLY A 122 -32.78 52.87 -29.97
CA GLY A 122 -31.86 52.71 -31.08
C GLY A 122 -32.51 52.34 -32.42
N SER A 123 -32.02 52.92 -33.53
CA SER A 123 -32.37 52.43 -34.87
C SER A 123 -31.75 51.05 -35.14
N THR A 124 -32.42 50.24 -35.98
CA THR A 124 -32.17 48.80 -36.14
C THR A 124 -30.71 48.47 -36.52
N ASP A 125 -30.03 49.34 -37.27
CA ASP A 125 -28.65 49.09 -37.69
C ASP A 125 -27.61 49.50 -36.63
N LYS A 126 -27.93 50.47 -35.75
CA LYS A 126 -27.13 50.73 -34.53
C LYS A 126 -27.19 49.52 -33.59
N VAL A 127 -28.38 48.92 -33.45
CA VAL A 127 -28.59 47.68 -32.69
C VAL A 127 -27.76 46.52 -33.26
N LYS A 128 -27.84 46.24 -34.57
CA LYS A 128 -27.02 45.20 -35.22
C LYS A 128 -25.52 45.42 -35.01
N SER A 129 -25.05 46.66 -35.19
CA SER A 129 -23.65 47.01 -35.01
C SER A 129 -23.18 46.81 -33.56
N ALA A 130 -23.99 47.24 -32.59
CA ALA A 130 -23.71 47.05 -31.16
C ALA A 130 -23.65 45.56 -30.76
N LEU A 131 -24.61 44.74 -31.21
CA LEU A 131 -24.61 43.29 -30.95
C LEU A 131 -23.40 42.58 -31.58
N MET A 132 -23.01 42.95 -32.80
CA MET A 132 -21.82 42.40 -33.46
C MET A 132 -20.50 42.86 -32.81
N ALA A 133 -20.48 44.04 -32.19
CA ALA A 133 -19.36 44.50 -31.37
C ALA A 133 -19.31 43.75 -30.02
N GLU A 134 -20.44 43.63 -29.33
CA GLU A 134 -20.48 42.97 -28.01
C GLU A 134 -20.16 41.47 -28.11
N ALA A 135 -20.64 40.75 -29.13
CA ALA A 135 -20.27 39.34 -29.35
C ALA A 135 -18.76 39.15 -29.60
N ARG A 136 -18.08 40.13 -30.22
CA ARG A 136 -16.61 40.11 -30.40
C ARG A 136 -15.87 40.40 -29.10
N GLU A 137 -16.36 41.34 -28.29
CA GLU A 137 -15.79 41.63 -26.97
C GLU A 137 -16.02 40.47 -25.98
N GLU A 138 -17.17 39.81 -26.02
CA GLU A 138 -17.48 38.64 -25.20
C GLU A 138 -16.61 37.42 -25.57
N CYS A 139 -16.41 37.18 -26.88
CA CYS A 139 -15.44 36.20 -27.36
C CYS A 139 -14.01 36.50 -26.87
N ARG A 140 -13.56 37.76 -26.93
CA ARG A 140 -12.23 38.15 -26.44
C ARG A 140 -12.10 37.96 -24.92
N ARG A 141 -13.10 38.40 -24.14
CA ARG A 141 -13.12 38.22 -22.68
C ARG A 141 -13.13 36.75 -22.27
N SER A 142 -13.84 35.91 -23.00
CA SER A 142 -13.85 34.45 -22.80
C SER A 142 -12.43 33.87 -22.99
N PHE A 143 -11.80 34.17 -24.13
CA PHE A 143 -10.43 33.71 -24.42
C PHE A 143 -9.39 34.25 -23.41
N GLU A 144 -9.49 35.53 -23.03
CA GLU A 144 -8.61 36.11 -22.01
C GLU A 144 -8.83 35.49 -20.63
N GLY A 145 -10.07 35.18 -20.26
CA GLY A 145 -10.41 34.46 -19.03
C GLY A 145 -9.83 33.04 -19.00
N GLU A 146 -9.95 32.29 -20.10
CA GLU A 146 -9.33 30.97 -20.25
C GLU A 146 -7.80 31.04 -20.22
N ARG A 147 -7.20 32.02 -20.91
CA ARG A 147 -5.74 32.25 -20.88
C ARG A 147 -5.26 32.53 -19.46
N MET A 148 -5.97 33.36 -18.70
CA MET A 148 -5.64 33.66 -17.30
C MET A 148 -5.84 32.44 -16.39
N ARG A 149 -6.90 31.64 -16.59
CA ARG A 149 -7.13 30.38 -15.87
C ARG A 149 -5.99 29.39 -16.07
N LEU A 150 -5.60 29.13 -17.33
CA LEU A 150 -4.50 28.23 -17.66
C LEU A 150 -3.15 28.76 -17.16
N GLN A 151 -2.93 30.08 -17.22
CA GLN A 151 -1.69 30.70 -16.72
C GLN A 151 -1.58 30.63 -15.18
N GLN A 152 -2.72 30.70 -14.46
CA GLN A 152 -2.79 30.43 -13.03
C GLN A 152 -2.52 28.95 -12.72
N GLU A 153 -3.18 28.02 -13.42
CA GLU A 153 -3.00 26.56 -13.28
C GLU A 153 -1.53 26.15 -13.51
N ILE A 154 -0.86 26.72 -14.52
CA ILE A 154 0.58 26.54 -14.76
C ILE A 154 1.44 27.04 -13.57
N SER A 155 1.03 28.11 -12.88
CA SER A 155 1.75 28.61 -11.70
C SER A 155 1.59 27.73 -10.46
N GLU A 156 0.40 27.15 -10.29
CA GLU A 156 0.09 26.20 -9.22
C GLU A 156 0.81 24.88 -9.45
N LEU A 157 0.77 24.33 -10.67
CA LEU A 157 1.51 23.13 -11.07
C LEU A 157 3.02 23.29 -10.90
N LYS A 158 3.60 24.47 -11.21
CA LYS A 158 5.02 24.77 -10.91
C LYS A 158 5.32 24.78 -9.41
N THR A 159 4.39 25.28 -8.60
CA THR A 159 4.53 25.34 -7.14
C THR A 159 4.45 23.95 -6.51
N VAL A 160 3.46 23.14 -6.92
CA VAL A 160 3.31 21.74 -6.50
C VAL A 160 4.50 20.91 -6.97
N LYS A 161 4.98 21.11 -8.20
CA LYS A 161 6.21 20.45 -8.70
C LYS A 161 7.39 20.71 -7.76
N ARG A 162 7.69 21.97 -7.42
CA ARG A 162 8.80 22.31 -6.52
C ARG A 162 8.66 21.61 -5.15
N GLN A 163 7.45 21.60 -4.57
CA GLN A 163 7.18 20.93 -3.30
C GLN A 163 7.42 19.41 -3.38
N MET A 164 7.09 18.78 -4.50
CA MET A 164 7.35 17.35 -4.72
C MET A 164 8.84 17.04 -4.97
N GLU A 165 9.56 17.94 -5.66
CA GLU A 165 11.02 17.85 -5.83
C GLU A 165 11.75 18.01 -4.47
N GLU A 166 11.30 18.94 -3.62
CA GLU A 166 11.80 19.11 -2.24
C GLU A 166 11.53 17.87 -1.38
N ALA A 167 10.30 17.33 -1.42
CA ALA A 167 9.94 16.10 -0.70
C ALA A 167 10.72 14.87 -1.20
N LEU A 168 10.96 14.74 -2.51
CA LEU A 168 11.78 13.68 -3.09
C LEU A 168 13.24 13.78 -2.63
N ASN A 169 13.82 14.97 -2.63
CA ASN A 169 15.17 15.21 -2.12
C ASN A 169 15.32 14.84 -0.64
N MET A 170 14.32 15.18 0.19
CA MET A 170 14.27 14.76 1.60
C MET A 170 14.20 13.23 1.75
N ALA A 171 13.37 12.55 0.95
CA ALA A 171 13.26 11.09 0.98
C ALA A 171 14.58 10.41 0.56
N VAL A 172 15.19 10.84 -0.54
CA VAL A 172 16.49 10.35 -1.02
C VAL A 172 17.59 10.55 0.02
N GLN A 173 17.60 11.68 0.74
CA GLN A 173 18.57 11.92 1.79
C GLN A 173 18.33 11.05 3.03
N ALA A 174 17.06 10.82 3.42
CA ALA A 174 16.72 9.90 4.50
C ALA A 174 17.14 8.46 4.18
N ASP A 175 16.96 8.00 2.95
CA ASP A 175 17.36 6.64 2.54
C ASP A 175 18.88 6.49 2.40
N LYS A 176 19.62 7.54 1.99
CA LYS A 176 21.09 7.58 2.09
C LYS A 176 21.59 7.40 3.53
N ILE A 177 20.93 8.05 4.49
CA ILE A 177 21.25 7.94 5.93
C ILE A 177 20.98 6.50 6.41
N LYS A 178 19.78 5.95 6.19
CA LYS A 178 19.45 4.56 6.54
C LYS A 178 20.43 3.55 5.92
N ALA A 179 20.83 3.75 4.67
CA ALA A 179 21.80 2.88 4.01
C ALA A 179 23.20 2.97 4.65
N ALA A 180 23.58 4.12 5.20
CA ALA A 180 24.81 4.27 5.99
C ALA A 180 24.69 3.62 7.38
N GLU A 181 23.55 3.79 8.05
CA GLU A 181 23.24 3.13 9.33
C GLU A 181 23.29 1.61 9.20
N ILE A 182 22.64 1.03 8.17
CA ILE A 182 22.66 -0.42 7.90
C ILE A 182 24.08 -0.93 7.68
N ARG A 183 24.93 -0.20 6.93
CA ARG A 183 26.35 -0.55 6.76
C ARG A 183 27.13 -0.47 8.08
N SER A 184 26.92 0.58 8.87
CA SER A 184 27.56 0.75 10.19
C SER A 184 27.19 -0.39 11.14
N VAL A 185 25.89 -0.70 11.24
CA VAL A 185 25.36 -1.81 12.05
C VAL A 185 25.90 -3.15 11.57
N TYR A 186 26.03 -3.38 10.26
CA TYR A 186 26.65 -4.59 9.71
C TYR A 186 28.13 -4.71 10.12
N HIS A 187 28.92 -3.63 10.03
CA HIS A 187 30.32 -3.64 10.47
C HIS A 187 30.45 -3.94 11.97
N LEU A 188 29.63 -3.32 12.82
CA LEU A 188 29.61 -3.57 14.26
C LEU A 188 29.26 -5.03 14.60
N HIS A 189 28.27 -5.64 13.92
CA HIS A 189 27.96 -7.06 14.09
C HIS A 189 29.12 -7.95 13.61
N GLN A 190 29.81 -7.58 12.54
CA GLN A 190 30.96 -8.33 12.04
C GLN A 190 32.16 -8.25 13.01
N GLU A 191 32.35 -7.12 13.69
CA GLU A 191 33.32 -6.96 14.77
C GLU A 191 32.94 -7.77 16.01
N GLU A 192 31.67 -7.75 16.43
CA GLU A 192 31.13 -8.54 17.54
C GLU A 192 31.35 -10.05 17.33
N ILE A 193 30.98 -10.56 16.16
CA ILE A 193 31.22 -11.96 15.76
C ILE A 193 32.72 -12.30 15.83
N ASN A 194 33.60 -11.38 15.44
CA ASN A 194 35.04 -11.58 15.49
C ASN A 194 35.61 -11.46 16.92
N ARG A 195 34.97 -10.70 17.83
CA ARG A 195 35.31 -10.67 19.26
C ARG A 195 34.92 -11.98 19.93
N ILE A 196 33.67 -12.44 19.71
CA ILE A 196 33.14 -13.71 20.26
C ILE A 196 34.00 -14.90 19.81
N LYS A 197 34.38 -14.99 18.53
CA LYS A 197 35.29 -16.05 18.05
C LYS A 197 36.61 -16.09 18.83
N ARG A 198 37.28 -14.93 18.99
CA ARG A 198 38.53 -14.81 19.77
C ARG A 198 38.34 -15.09 21.26
N GLU A 199 37.15 -14.85 21.80
CA GLU A 199 36.78 -15.19 23.19
C GLU A 199 36.63 -16.70 23.35
N CYS A 200 35.86 -17.36 22.49
CA CYS A 200 35.73 -18.81 22.46
C CYS A 200 37.08 -19.52 22.24
N GLU A 201 37.91 -19.05 21.31
CA GLU A 201 39.26 -19.59 21.08
C GLU A 201 40.18 -19.45 22.29
N ARG A 202 40.04 -18.39 23.09
CA ARG A 202 40.80 -18.21 24.34
C ARG A 202 40.29 -19.15 25.43
N GLU A 203 38.98 -19.28 25.57
CA GLU A 203 38.38 -20.15 26.59
C GLU A 203 38.61 -21.64 26.30
N ILE A 204 38.54 -22.06 25.02
CA ILE A 204 38.91 -23.42 24.60
C ILE A 204 40.36 -23.74 24.98
N ARG A 205 41.31 -22.82 24.74
CA ARG A 205 42.71 -22.98 25.17
C ARG A 205 42.83 -23.10 26.70
N ARG A 206 42.16 -22.21 27.44
CA ARG A 206 42.15 -22.20 28.90
C ARG A 206 41.62 -23.53 29.47
N LEU A 207 40.50 -24.03 28.94
CA LEU A 207 39.89 -25.29 29.33
C LEU A 207 40.78 -26.50 28.97
N MET A 208 41.41 -26.50 27.79
CA MET A 208 42.36 -27.55 27.39
C MET A 208 43.57 -27.63 28.32
N ASP A 209 44.10 -26.51 28.80
CA ASP A 209 45.22 -26.51 29.75
C ASP A 209 44.77 -26.86 31.18
N GLU A 210 43.55 -26.50 31.57
CA GLU A 210 42.92 -26.95 32.82
C GLU A 210 42.70 -28.48 32.84
N ILE A 211 42.28 -29.06 31.72
CA ILE A 211 42.15 -30.52 31.53
C ILE A 211 43.52 -31.19 31.69
N LYS A 212 44.56 -30.73 30.97
CA LYS A 212 45.93 -31.27 31.08
C LYS A 212 46.52 -31.18 32.50
N LEU A 213 46.08 -30.21 33.29
CA LEU A 213 46.48 -30.07 34.70
C LEU A 213 45.75 -31.08 35.58
N LYS A 214 44.44 -31.26 35.36
CA LYS A 214 43.60 -32.25 36.06
C LYS A 214 44.03 -33.69 35.74
N GLU A 215 44.33 -34.00 34.48
CA GLU A 215 44.90 -35.30 34.06
C GLU A 215 46.19 -35.62 34.83
N ARG A 216 47.14 -34.67 34.89
CA ARG A 216 48.38 -34.82 35.66
C ARG A 216 48.14 -35.05 37.16
N ALA A 217 47.14 -34.38 37.74
CA ALA A 217 46.76 -34.56 39.14
C ALA A 217 46.12 -35.94 39.40
N VAL A 218 45.21 -36.39 38.54
CA VAL A 218 44.61 -37.74 38.59
C VAL A 218 45.70 -38.81 38.50
N CYS A 219 46.60 -38.72 37.51
CA CYS A 219 47.72 -39.65 37.39
C CYS A 219 48.71 -39.57 38.57
N GLY A 220 48.70 -38.51 39.37
CA GLY A 220 49.42 -38.42 40.65
C GLY A 220 48.73 -39.25 41.73
N LEU A 221 47.45 -38.98 41.96
CA LEU A 221 46.61 -39.70 42.92
C LEU A 221 46.53 -41.21 42.63
N GLU A 222 46.49 -41.62 41.36
CA GLU A 222 46.54 -43.03 40.95
C GLU A 222 47.85 -43.72 41.38
N ARG A 223 48.99 -43.02 41.29
CA ARG A 223 50.30 -43.52 41.75
C ARG A 223 50.38 -43.59 43.27
N GLU A 224 49.87 -42.58 43.96
CA GLU A 224 49.80 -42.54 45.43
C GLU A 224 48.89 -43.66 45.97
N LEU A 225 47.70 -43.85 45.39
CA LEU A 225 46.77 -44.92 45.72
C LEU A 225 47.37 -46.31 45.46
N SER A 226 48.08 -46.48 44.33
CA SER A 226 48.79 -47.73 44.00
C SER A 226 49.90 -48.04 45.01
N ALA A 227 50.67 -47.03 45.43
CA ALA A 227 51.68 -47.18 46.48
C ALA A 227 51.03 -47.54 47.83
N GLN A 228 49.96 -46.83 48.22
CA GLN A 228 49.20 -47.09 49.45
C GLN A 228 48.62 -48.51 49.47
N ALA A 229 48.06 -49.00 48.36
CA ALA A 229 47.59 -50.38 48.23
C ALA A 229 48.73 -51.39 48.44
N GLY A 230 49.91 -51.13 47.87
CA GLY A 230 51.12 -51.93 48.09
C GLY A 230 51.62 -51.93 49.54
N HIS A 231 51.50 -50.81 50.26
CA HIS A 231 51.79 -50.74 51.70
C HIS A 231 50.77 -51.52 52.53
N THR A 232 49.48 -51.35 52.27
CA THR A 232 48.38 -52.08 52.93
C THR A 232 48.51 -53.60 52.74
N TRP A 233 48.86 -54.05 51.53
CA TRP A 233 49.08 -55.47 51.25
C TRP A 233 50.26 -56.06 52.04
N LYS A 234 51.37 -55.32 52.16
CA LYS A 234 52.53 -55.74 52.99
C LYS A 234 52.15 -55.84 54.47
N LEU A 235 51.41 -54.85 54.99
CA LEU A 235 50.87 -54.90 56.36
C LEU A 235 49.90 -56.06 56.56
N GLN A 236 49.09 -56.39 55.55
CA GLN A 236 48.17 -57.53 55.59
C GLN A 236 48.91 -58.88 55.58
N GLN A 237 50.01 -59.04 54.83
CA GLN A 237 50.87 -60.22 54.92
C GLN A 237 51.55 -60.33 56.29
N GLN A 238 52.10 -59.23 56.82
CA GLN A 238 52.68 -59.21 58.17
C GLN A 238 51.66 -59.60 59.23
N LYS A 239 50.42 -59.07 59.13
CA LYS A 239 49.32 -59.46 59.99
C LYS A 239 48.99 -60.95 59.84
N GLN A 240 48.88 -61.49 58.63
CA GLN A 240 48.61 -62.92 58.41
C GLN A 240 49.71 -63.82 58.99
N ALA A 241 50.98 -63.43 58.90
CA ALA A 241 52.09 -64.15 59.52
C ALA A 241 51.97 -64.15 61.07
N VAL A 242 51.63 -63.01 61.67
CA VAL A 242 51.38 -62.91 63.12
C VAL A 242 50.12 -63.67 63.53
N ASP A 243 49.02 -63.57 62.79
CA ASP A 243 47.78 -64.33 63.00
C ASP A 243 48.05 -65.85 62.93
N THR A 244 48.97 -66.30 62.05
CA THR A 244 49.40 -67.71 61.96
C THR A 244 50.29 -68.14 63.14
N GLN A 245 51.22 -67.29 63.58
CA GLN A 245 52.02 -67.54 64.79
C GLN A 245 51.13 -67.61 66.05
N LEU A 246 50.15 -66.72 66.16
CA LEU A 246 49.14 -66.75 67.22
C LEU A 246 48.25 -67.98 67.14
N ALA A 247 47.88 -68.46 65.95
CA ALA A 247 47.13 -69.71 65.78
C ALA A 247 47.94 -70.93 66.24
N LEU A 248 49.22 -71.04 65.86
CA LEU A 248 50.12 -72.11 66.32
C LEU A 248 50.30 -72.11 67.85
N LEU A 249 50.43 -70.93 68.45
CA LEU A 249 50.45 -70.79 69.91
C LEU A 249 49.10 -71.20 70.55
N ARG A 250 47.98 -70.86 69.90
CA ARG A 250 46.63 -71.16 70.38
C ARG A 250 46.28 -72.65 70.33
N ASP A 251 46.68 -73.35 69.27
CA ASP A 251 46.47 -74.80 69.13
C ASP A 251 47.40 -75.62 70.06
N SER A 252 48.41 -74.99 70.66
CA SER A 252 49.28 -75.59 71.68
C SER A 252 48.78 -75.44 73.13
N SER A 253 47.61 -74.81 73.36
CA SER A 253 47.16 -74.44 74.72
C SER A 253 45.65 -74.60 74.98
N PRO A 254 45.22 -75.20 76.11
CA PRO A 254 43.81 -75.29 76.48
C PRO A 254 43.20 -73.95 76.92
N ARG A 255 41.88 -73.81 76.76
CA ARG A 255 41.09 -72.59 77.03
C ARG A 255 41.28 -71.99 78.44
N ARG A 256 41.22 -70.65 78.51
CA ARG A 256 40.45 -69.92 79.54
C ARG A 256 39.98 -68.54 79.06
N GLU A 257 39.06 -67.92 79.79
CA GLU A 257 38.26 -66.75 79.38
C GLU A 257 38.39 -65.57 80.35
N GLY A 258 38.81 -64.40 79.85
CA GLY A 258 38.65 -63.05 80.46
C GLY A 258 39.24 -62.79 81.86
N PRO A 259 38.90 -61.64 82.50
CA PRO A 259 38.47 -60.37 81.92
C PRO A 259 39.16 -59.11 82.54
N TYR A 260 38.75 -57.91 82.10
CA TYR A 260 38.97 -56.55 82.66
C TYR A 260 40.23 -55.73 82.32
N SER A 261 39.96 -54.42 82.18
CA SER A 261 40.83 -53.23 82.09
C SER A 261 40.56 -52.33 83.33
N PRO A 262 40.98 -51.05 83.44
CA PRO A 262 42.16 -50.33 82.91
C PRO A 262 42.91 -49.46 83.97
N ALA A 263 44.14 -49.01 83.70
CA ALA A 263 44.81 -47.83 84.30
C ALA A 263 46.17 -47.56 83.61
N ALA A 264 46.88 -46.41 83.72
CA ALA A 264 46.60 -44.95 83.80
C ALA A 264 47.87 -44.26 84.38
N GLY A 265 48.20 -43.02 83.95
CA GLY A 265 49.45 -42.31 84.28
C GLY A 265 50.37 -42.21 83.04
N ASP A 266 50.60 -41.08 82.35
CA ASP A 266 50.72 -39.65 82.69
C ASP A 266 51.95 -39.31 83.57
N ALA A 267 52.78 -38.31 83.27
CA ALA A 267 52.96 -37.46 82.06
C ALA A 267 54.45 -36.96 82.05
N ALA A 268 54.99 -36.09 81.18
CA ALA A 268 54.53 -35.23 80.08
C ALA A 268 55.73 -35.05 79.07
N GLU A 269 55.87 -34.10 78.14
CA GLU A 269 55.09 -32.93 77.68
C GLU A 269 55.47 -32.56 76.21
N ASN A 270 54.49 -32.49 75.29
CA ASN A 270 54.47 -31.62 74.09
C ASN A 270 53.18 -31.86 73.26
N THR A 271 52.02 -31.74 73.90
CA THR A 271 50.74 -32.24 73.33
C THR A 271 50.06 -31.25 72.40
N ALA A 272 50.68 -30.96 71.25
CA ALA A 272 50.00 -30.28 70.13
C ALA A 272 49.10 -31.29 69.38
N ASN A 273 47.82 -31.38 69.77
CA ASN A 273 46.83 -32.35 69.24
C ASN A 273 46.84 -32.46 67.69
N PRO A 274 47.36 -33.57 67.11
CA PRO A 274 47.44 -33.71 65.65
C PRO A 274 46.07 -33.83 64.99
N MET A 275 45.10 -34.43 65.70
CA MET A 275 43.72 -34.62 65.25
C MET A 275 42.97 -33.28 65.14
N GLN A 276 43.08 -32.45 66.18
CA GLN A 276 42.49 -31.12 66.23
C GLN A 276 43.11 -30.17 65.17
N GLN A 277 44.40 -30.34 64.88
CA GLN A 277 45.08 -29.59 63.80
C GLN A 277 44.73 -30.09 62.38
N LEU A 278 44.11 -31.27 62.24
CA LEU A 278 43.49 -31.73 60.99
C LEU A 278 42.09 -31.15 60.85
N ASP A 279 41.26 -31.25 61.89
CA ASP A 279 39.92 -30.64 61.92
C ASP A 279 39.97 -29.13 61.65
N GLU A 280 40.94 -28.40 62.20
CA GLU A 280 41.17 -26.99 61.87
C GLU A 280 41.56 -26.74 60.40
N LYS A 281 42.34 -27.63 59.78
CA LYS A 281 42.75 -27.48 58.37
C LYS A 281 41.59 -27.74 57.42
N ASP A 282 40.77 -28.75 57.71
CA ASP A 282 39.58 -29.04 56.91
C ASP A 282 38.45 -28.02 57.18
N ALA A 283 38.28 -27.51 58.40
CA ALA A 283 37.41 -26.37 58.68
C ALA A 283 37.83 -25.11 57.89
N ARG A 284 39.14 -24.81 57.80
CA ARG A 284 39.65 -23.72 56.95
C ARG A 284 39.42 -23.98 55.46
N ARG A 285 39.54 -25.23 54.97
CA ARG A 285 39.18 -25.60 53.59
C ARG A 285 37.69 -25.41 53.32
N PHE A 286 36.80 -25.81 54.24
CA PHE A 286 35.36 -25.57 54.11
C PHE A 286 35.02 -24.08 54.14
N GLN A 287 35.63 -23.28 55.01
CA GLN A 287 35.47 -21.82 55.01
C GLN A 287 35.94 -21.18 53.69
N LEU A 288 37.09 -21.61 53.14
CA LEU A 288 37.57 -21.19 51.82
C LEU A 288 36.58 -21.57 50.71
N LYS A 289 36.03 -22.80 50.74
CA LYS A 289 35.04 -23.24 49.74
C LYS A 289 33.72 -22.49 49.85
N ILE A 290 33.27 -22.18 51.07
CA ILE A 290 32.09 -21.34 51.32
C ILE A 290 32.35 -19.92 50.79
N ALA A 291 33.51 -19.32 51.07
CA ALA A 291 33.86 -17.99 50.56
C ALA A 291 33.95 -17.94 49.02
N GLU A 292 34.51 -18.98 48.38
CA GLU A 292 34.54 -19.14 46.93
C GLU A 292 33.12 -19.24 46.34
N LEU A 293 32.27 -20.10 46.91
CA LEU A 293 30.88 -20.25 46.49
C LEU A 293 30.08 -18.96 46.70
N SER A 294 30.23 -18.27 47.82
CA SER A 294 29.64 -16.94 48.07
C SER A 294 30.20 -15.84 47.17
N ALA A 295 31.38 -16.00 46.57
CA ALA A 295 31.90 -15.10 45.54
C ALA A 295 31.37 -15.43 44.13
N ILE A 296 31.11 -16.71 43.85
CA ILE A 296 30.44 -17.16 42.62
C ILE A 296 28.97 -16.75 42.62
N ILE A 297 28.25 -16.93 43.74
CA ILE A 297 26.85 -16.51 43.92
C ILE A 297 26.70 -15.02 43.61
N ARG A 298 27.51 -14.14 44.22
CA ARG A 298 27.47 -12.69 43.93
C ARG A 298 27.70 -12.36 42.46
N LYS A 299 28.68 -12.99 41.80
CA LYS A 299 28.90 -12.80 40.35
C LYS A 299 27.72 -13.26 39.48
N LEU A 300 26.97 -14.28 39.93
CA LEU A 300 25.75 -14.74 39.26
C LEU A 300 24.58 -13.79 39.54
N GLU A 301 24.48 -13.23 40.75
CA GLU A 301 23.49 -12.20 41.12
C GLU A 301 23.72 -10.92 40.30
N ASP A 302 24.96 -10.42 40.23
CA ASP A 302 25.36 -9.28 39.40
C ASP A 302 25.00 -9.50 37.92
N ARG A 303 25.32 -10.68 37.36
CA ARG A 303 24.97 -11.04 35.98
C ARG A 303 23.45 -11.13 35.78
N ASN A 304 22.72 -11.66 36.76
CA ASN A 304 21.26 -11.80 36.66
C ASN A 304 20.53 -10.44 36.77
N ALA A 305 21.09 -9.48 37.53
CA ALA A 305 20.66 -8.09 37.53
C ALA A 305 20.84 -7.46 36.15
N LEU A 306 22.05 -7.53 35.57
CA LEU A 306 22.32 -7.01 34.22
C LEU A 306 21.42 -7.64 33.14
N LEU A 307 21.22 -8.96 33.17
CA LEU A 307 20.30 -9.65 32.25
C LEU A 307 18.84 -9.22 32.44
N SER A 308 18.44 -8.84 33.66
CA SER A 308 17.10 -8.29 33.95
C SER A 308 16.95 -6.87 33.42
N GLU A 309 18.00 -6.04 33.51
CA GLU A 309 18.05 -4.70 32.92
C GLU A 309 18.01 -4.75 31.39
N GLU A 310 18.87 -5.57 30.76
CA GLU A 310 18.87 -5.85 29.31
C GLU A 310 17.47 -6.27 28.83
N ARG A 311 16.83 -7.23 29.53
CA ARG A 311 15.48 -7.71 29.23
C ARG A 311 14.41 -6.62 29.35
N ASN A 312 14.52 -5.72 30.32
CA ASN A 312 13.56 -4.65 30.53
C ASN A 312 13.71 -3.52 29.49
N GLU A 313 14.95 -3.18 29.11
CA GLU A 313 15.24 -2.23 28.03
C GLU A 313 14.83 -2.79 26.66
N LEU A 314 15.00 -4.10 26.39
CA LEU A 314 14.46 -4.76 25.20
C LEU A 314 12.91 -4.70 25.15
N LEU A 315 12.23 -4.89 26.28
CA LEU A 315 10.77 -4.73 26.36
C LEU A 315 10.31 -3.28 26.15
N LYS A 316 11.10 -2.30 26.57
CA LYS A 316 10.85 -0.88 26.31
C LYS A 316 10.96 -0.57 24.81
N ARG A 317 12.05 -0.99 24.17
CA ARG A 317 12.25 -0.85 22.71
C ARG A 317 11.18 -1.56 21.89
N LEU A 318 10.71 -2.73 22.34
CA LEU A 318 9.58 -3.44 21.72
C LEU A 318 8.31 -2.58 21.75
N ARG A 319 7.94 -2.01 22.91
CA ARG A 319 6.77 -1.13 23.05
C ARG A 319 6.89 0.15 22.22
N GLU A 320 8.10 0.71 22.13
CA GLU A 320 8.39 1.88 21.28
C GLU A 320 8.20 1.53 19.79
N ALA A 321 8.69 0.38 19.33
CA ALA A 321 8.47 -0.11 17.97
C ALA A 321 7.00 -0.43 17.68
N GLU A 322 6.28 -1.07 18.60
CA GLU A 322 4.82 -1.32 18.49
C GLU A 322 4.03 0.00 18.38
N SER A 323 4.42 1.00 19.19
CA SER A 323 3.83 2.35 19.18
C SER A 323 4.03 3.06 17.85
N GLN A 324 5.20 2.91 17.21
CA GLN A 324 5.48 3.45 15.87
C GLN A 324 4.77 2.66 14.75
N TYR A 325 4.68 1.33 14.88
CA TYR A 325 4.08 0.46 13.86
C TYR A 325 2.56 0.60 13.76
N LYS A 326 1.86 0.73 14.89
CA LYS A 326 0.39 0.82 14.96
C LYS A 326 -0.22 1.94 14.08
N PRO A 327 0.21 3.22 14.15
CA PRO A 327 -0.33 4.27 13.29
C PRO A 327 0.03 4.08 11.81
N LEU A 328 1.15 3.44 11.49
CA LEU A 328 1.51 3.08 10.11
C LEU A 328 0.58 2.00 9.55
N LEU A 329 0.27 0.98 10.34
CA LEU A 329 -0.67 -0.08 9.98
C LEU A 329 -2.10 0.45 9.81
N ASP A 330 -2.55 1.38 10.67
CA ASP A 330 -3.85 2.03 10.51
C ASP A 330 -3.86 3.11 9.40
N LYS A 331 -2.71 3.69 9.03
CA LYS A 331 -2.55 4.49 7.79
C LYS A 331 -2.65 3.59 6.55
N ASN A 332 -2.00 2.43 6.57
CA ASN A 332 -2.05 1.45 5.48
C ASN A 332 -3.49 0.97 5.23
N LYS A 333 -4.22 0.51 6.26
CA LYS A 333 -5.65 0.15 6.15
C LYS A 333 -6.53 1.25 5.52
N ARG A 334 -6.27 2.53 5.84
CA ARG A 334 -7.00 3.68 5.27
C ARG A 334 -6.63 3.92 3.80
N LEU A 335 -5.38 3.68 3.42
CA LEU A 335 -4.94 3.73 2.02
C LEU A 335 -5.49 2.56 1.19
N SER A 336 -5.55 1.34 1.74
CA SER A 336 -6.17 0.18 1.07
C SER A 336 -7.63 0.45 0.71
N ARG A 337 -8.43 0.96 1.66
CA ARG A 337 -9.82 1.35 1.40
C ARG A 337 -9.94 2.44 0.34
N LYS A 338 -9.08 3.46 0.36
CA LYS A 338 -9.04 4.47 -0.70
C LYS A 338 -8.66 3.89 -2.06
N ASN A 339 -7.75 2.90 -2.11
CA ASN A 339 -7.40 2.22 -3.36
C ASN A 339 -8.57 1.35 -3.87
N GLU A 340 -9.33 0.71 -2.98
CA GLU A 340 -10.57 0.00 -3.32
C GLU A 340 -11.63 0.97 -3.86
N GLU A 341 -11.89 2.08 -3.17
CA GLU A 341 -12.79 3.17 -3.59
C GLU A 341 -12.40 3.73 -4.97
N LEU A 342 -11.11 4.00 -5.19
CA LEU A 342 -10.57 4.47 -6.47
C LEU A 342 -10.67 3.41 -7.56
N ALA A 343 -10.41 2.13 -7.27
CA ALA A 343 -10.59 1.04 -8.23
C ALA A 343 -12.08 0.80 -8.58
N HIS A 344 -13.01 1.13 -7.68
CA HIS A 344 -14.46 1.17 -7.97
C HIS A 344 -14.90 2.44 -8.70
N ALA A 345 -14.22 3.58 -8.52
CA ALA A 345 -14.44 4.78 -9.33
C ALA A 345 -13.92 4.59 -10.76
N LEU A 346 -12.70 4.06 -10.92
CA LEU A 346 -12.04 3.77 -12.18
C LEU A 346 -12.87 2.78 -13.02
N ARG A 347 -13.29 1.64 -12.46
CA ARG A 347 -14.18 0.68 -13.16
C ARG A 347 -15.53 1.28 -13.59
N ARG A 348 -16.08 2.25 -12.85
CA ARG A 348 -17.29 2.99 -13.28
C ARG A 348 -16.99 3.96 -14.43
N MET A 349 -15.79 4.53 -14.51
CA MET A 349 -15.37 5.38 -15.63
C MET A 349 -14.99 4.55 -16.86
N GLU A 350 -14.35 3.39 -16.70
CA GLU A 350 -14.11 2.42 -17.78
C GLU A 350 -15.43 1.96 -18.42
N ASN A 351 -16.43 1.57 -17.61
CA ASN A 351 -17.75 1.18 -18.12
C ASN A 351 -18.45 2.34 -18.88
N LYS A 352 -18.32 3.59 -18.40
CA LYS A 352 -18.83 4.78 -19.11
C LYS A 352 -18.09 5.02 -20.43
N LEU A 353 -16.77 4.91 -20.43
CA LEU A 353 -15.95 5.06 -21.63
C LEU A 353 -16.30 3.98 -22.65
N HIS A 354 -16.51 2.74 -22.21
CA HIS A 354 -16.92 1.64 -23.08
C HIS A 354 -18.31 1.89 -23.69
N PHE A 355 -19.28 2.37 -22.89
CA PHE A 355 -20.59 2.76 -23.39
C PHE A 355 -20.52 3.90 -24.41
N VAL A 356 -19.81 5.00 -24.11
CA VAL A 356 -19.64 6.15 -25.03
C VAL A 356 -18.85 5.75 -26.28
N THR A 357 -17.93 4.78 -26.17
CA THR A 357 -17.18 4.22 -27.31
C THR A 357 -18.11 3.39 -28.20
N GLN A 358 -18.95 2.54 -27.62
CA GLN A 358 -19.96 1.75 -28.33
C GLN A 358 -21.00 2.65 -29.02
N GLU A 359 -21.49 3.67 -28.32
CA GLU A 359 -22.37 4.70 -28.87
C GLU A 359 -21.69 5.46 -30.02
N ASN A 360 -20.40 5.78 -29.92
CA ASN A 360 -19.63 6.38 -31.02
C ASN A 360 -19.47 5.43 -32.22
N ILE A 361 -19.32 4.12 -32.01
CA ILE A 361 -19.27 3.13 -33.09
C ILE A 361 -20.63 3.06 -33.78
N GLU A 362 -21.71 2.88 -33.02
CA GLU A 362 -23.07 2.86 -33.56
C GLU A 362 -23.42 4.16 -34.30
N MET A 363 -23.03 5.32 -33.76
CA MET A 363 -23.24 6.62 -34.42
C MET A 363 -22.39 6.77 -35.68
N ARG A 364 -21.19 6.18 -35.75
CA ARG A 364 -20.38 6.11 -36.97
C ARG A 364 -20.94 5.14 -38.01
N GLU A 365 -21.59 4.05 -37.60
CA GLU A 365 -22.28 3.12 -38.50
C GLU A 365 -23.56 3.76 -39.08
N LYS A 366 -24.35 4.43 -38.22
CA LYS A 366 -25.54 5.20 -38.61
C LYS A 366 -25.16 6.40 -39.51
N ALA A 367 -24.05 7.10 -39.21
CA ALA A 367 -23.51 8.17 -40.04
C ALA A 367 -22.61 7.70 -41.20
N GLY A 368 -22.41 6.38 -41.34
CA GLY A 368 -21.75 5.75 -42.48
C GLY A 368 -22.72 5.12 -43.48
N THR A 369 -23.92 4.74 -43.02
CA THR A 369 -25.05 4.40 -43.89
C THR A 369 -25.69 5.63 -44.53
N ILE A 370 -25.63 6.79 -43.87
CA ILE A 370 -25.71 8.09 -44.56
C ILE A 370 -24.41 8.24 -45.37
N ARG A 371 -24.51 8.20 -46.70
CA ARG A 371 -23.38 8.26 -47.64
C ARG A 371 -22.57 9.55 -47.39
N ARG A 372 -21.45 9.42 -46.69
CA ARG A 372 -20.61 10.53 -46.24
C ARG A 372 -19.99 11.23 -47.47
N PRO A 373 -20.30 12.51 -47.75
CA PRO A 373 -19.54 13.26 -48.76
C PRO A 373 -18.09 13.32 -48.24
N SER A 374 -17.20 12.70 -49.00
CA SER A 374 -15.82 12.39 -48.62
C SER A 374 -14.80 13.22 -49.41
N SER A 375 -15.30 14.20 -50.16
CA SER A 375 -14.55 15.24 -50.86
C SER A 375 -15.40 16.52 -50.97
N LEU A 376 -14.76 17.64 -51.33
CA LEU A 376 -15.50 18.85 -51.72
C LEU A 376 -16.30 18.61 -53.02
N ASN A 377 -15.76 17.77 -53.91
CA ASN A 377 -16.31 17.40 -55.22
C ASN A 377 -17.68 16.70 -55.13
N ASP A 378 -18.02 16.04 -54.01
CA ASP A 378 -19.32 15.37 -53.87
C ASP A 378 -20.48 16.38 -53.78
N LEU A 379 -20.23 17.60 -53.31
CA LEU A 379 -21.20 18.71 -53.34
C LEU A 379 -21.26 19.37 -54.71
N ASP A 380 -20.10 19.53 -55.36
CA ASP A 380 -19.94 20.09 -56.70
C ASP A 380 -20.68 19.24 -57.74
N GLN A 381 -20.43 17.92 -57.77
CA GLN A 381 -21.15 16.96 -58.60
C GLN A 381 -22.64 16.93 -58.29
N SER A 382 -23.03 17.07 -57.01
CA SER A 382 -24.45 17.16 -56.64
C SER A 382 -25.11 18.44 -57.14
N GLN A 383 -24.35 19.51 -57.42
CA GLN A 383 -24.86 20.71 -58.08
C GLN A 383 -24.87 20.54 -59.61
N GLU A 384 -23.77 20.08 -60.20
CA GLU A 384 -23.67 19.76 -61.64
C GLU A 384 -24.78 18.80 -62.09
N GLU A 385 -25.07 17.72 -61.35
CA GLU A 385 -26.16 16.78 -61.66
C GLU A 385 -27.53 17.47 -61.73
N ARG A 386 -27.79 18.45 -60.85
CA ARG A 386 -29.05 19.21 -60.83
C ARG A 386 -29.12 20.26 -61.95
N GLU A 387 -28.00 20.89 -62.28
CA GLU A 387 -27.91 21.81 -63.43
C GLU A 387 -28.04 21.04 -64.76
N ILE A 388 -27.45 19.85 -64.86
CA ILE A 388 -27.61 18.92 -66.00
C ILE A 388 -29.06 18.41 -66.11
N GLU A 389 -29.72 18.09 -65.00
CA GLU A 389 -31.13 17.67 -65.01
C GLU A 389 -32.07 18.80 -65.43
N PHE A 390 -31.83 20.03 -64.95
CA PHE A 390 -32.55 21.23 -65.39
C PHE A 390 -32.36 21.50 -66.90
N LEU A 391 -31.12 21.45 -67.39
CA LEU A 391 -30.81 21.61 -68.83
C LEU A 391 -31.45 20.51 -69.68
N ARG A 392 -31.47 19.25 -69.23
CA ARG A 392 -32.17 18.15 -69.91
C ARG A 392 -33.68 18.41 -70.00
N LEU A 393 -34.29 18.93 -68.95
CA LEU A 393 -35.71 19.27 -68.95
C LEU A 393 -36.02 20.43 -69.93
N GLN A 394 -35.15 21.44 -69.97
CA GLN A 394 -35.26 22.55 -70.92
C GLN A 394 -35.08 22.11 -72.38
N VAL A 395 -34.15 21.19 -72.66
CA VAL A 395 -33.98 20.59 -74.00
C VAL A 395 -35.20 19.75 -74.39
N LEU A 396 -35.81 19.03 -73.45
CA LEU A 396 -37.05 18.27 -73.69
C LEU A 396 -38.24 19.19 -74.01
N GLU A 397 -38.34 20.32 -73.31
CA GLU A 397 -39.37 21.35 -73.58
C GLU A 397 -39.16 22.01 -74.95
N GLN A 398 -37.92 22.36 -75.31
CA GLN A 398 -37.58 22.85 -76.65
C GLN A 398 -37.90 21.83 -77.74
N GLN A 399 -37.63 20.53 -77.51
CA GLN A 399 -37.99 19.48 -78.47
C GLN A 399 -39.51 19.34 -78.64
N ASN A 400 -40.30 19.42 -77.57
CA ASN A 400 -41.77 19.42 -77.66
C ASN A 400 -42.28 20.61 -78.51
N ILE A 401 -41.71 21.80 -78.33
CA ILE A 401 -42.04 22.99 -79.13
C ILE A 401 -41.69 22.78 -80.61
N ILE A 402 -40.53 22.21 -80.90
CA ILE A 402 -40.11 21.86 -82.27
C ILE A 402 -41.05 20.84 -82.90
N ASP A 403 -41.44 19.80 -82.16
CA ASP A 403 -42.35 18.75 -82.64
C ASP A 403 -43.76 19.31 -82.91
N ASP A 404 -44.28 20.19 -82.06
CA ASP A 404 -45.60 20.82 -82.25
C ASP A 404 -45.60 21.85 -83.40
N LEU A 405 -44.52 22.63 -83.56
CA LEU A 405 -44.33 23.47 -84.74
C LEU A 405 -44.21 22.64 -86.03
N SER A 406 -43.58 21.47 -85.97
CA SER A 406 -43.47 20.54 -87.09
C SER A 406 -44.84 19.97 -87.48
N LYS A 407 -45.64 19.50 -86.51
CA LYS A 407 -47.04 19.06 -86.74
C LYS A 407 -47.91 20.19 -87.31
N ALA A 408 -47.71 21.43 -86.86
CA ALA A 408 -48.41 22.60 -87.39
C ALA A 408 -48.01 22.91 -88.84
N LEU A 409 -46.71 22.79 -89.19
CA LEU A 409 -46.20 22.92 -90.56
C LEU A 409 -46.71 21.82 -91.49
N GLU A 410 -46.74 20.56 -91.06
CA GLU A 410 -47.37 19.47 -91.82
C GLU A 410 -48.85 19.74 -92.06
N THR A 411 -49.59 20.13 -91.01
CA THR A 411 -51.02 20.48 -91.10
C THR A 411 -51.26 21.66 -92.06
N ALA A 412 -50.42 22.68 -92.02
CA ALA A 412 -50.45 23.79 -92.97
C ALA A 412 -50.13 23.32 -94.40
N GLY A 413 -49.23 22.35 -94.58
CA GLY A 413 -48.95 21.69 -95.86
C GLY A 413 -50.15 20.91 -96.41
N TYR A 414 -50.87 20.17 -95.56
CA TYR A 414 -52.13 19.51 -95.93
C TYR A 414 -53.21 20.53 -96.31
N VAL A 415 -53.39 21.60 -95.54
CA VAL A 415 -54.34 22.68 -95.88
C VAL A 415 -53.95 23.37 -97.20
N LYS A 416 -52.67 23.68 -97.41
CA LYS A 416 -52.15 24.28 -98.66
C LYS A 416 -52.41 23.39 -99.86
N THR A 417 -52.12 22.09 -99.78
CA THR A 417 -52.35 21.14 -100.89
C THR A 417 -53.85 20.90 -101.16
N VAL A 418 -54.71 20.97 -100.14
CA VAL A 418 -56.18 20.97 -100.31
C VAL A 418 -56.65 22.25 -101.02
N ILE A 419 -56.12 23.42 -100.65
CA ILE A 419 -56.43 24.70 -101.31
C ILE A 419 -55.94 24.70 -102.76
N GLU A 420 -54.72 24.25 -103.03
CA GLU A 420 -54.18 24.11 -104.39
C GLU A 420 -55.01 23.13 -105.23
N ARG A 421 -55.46 22.03 -104.64
CA ARG A 421 -56.34 21.04 -105.31
C ARG A 421 -57.72 21.61 -105.61
N ASP A 422 -58.34 22.36 -104.70
CA ASP A 422 -59.61 23.03 -104.97
C ASP A 422 -59.45 24.18 -105.97
N MET A 423 -58.36 24.93 -105.93
CA MET A 423 -58.00 25.94 -106.93
C MET A 423 -57.84 25.31 -108.32
N LEU A 424 -57.14 24.18 -108.43
CA LEU A 424 -57.02 23.39 -109.67
C LEU A 424 -58.37 22.84 -110.14
N LEU A 425 -59.27 22.47 -109.22
CA LEU A 425 -60.64 22.07 -109.57
C LEU A 425 -61.49 23.26 -110.03
N ARG A 426 -61.30 24.46 -109.47
CA ARG A 426 -61.94 25.71 -109.95
C ARG A 426 -61.43 26.09 -111.34
N TYR A 427 -60.11 26.09 -111.56
CA TYR A 427 -59.53 26.26 -112.90
C TYR A 427 -60.06 25.22 -113.89
N ARG A 428 -60.14 23.94 -113.52
CA ARG A 428 -60.72 22.88 -114.38
C ARG A 428 -62.20 23.11 -114.71
N ARG A 429 -63.01 23.64 -113.77
CA ARG A 429 -64.41 24.05 -114.03
C ARG A 429 -64.48 25.29 -114.95
N GLN A 430 -63.48 26.17 -114.89
CA GLN A 430 -63.39 27.37 -115.72
C GLN A 430 -62.89 27.06 -117.15
N ASP A 431 -61.96 26.10 -117.29
CA ASP A 431 -61.47 25.56 -118.57
C ASP A 431 -62.59 24.89 -119.39
N SER A 432 -63.53 24.20 -118.73
CA SER A 432 -64.72 23.65 -119.41
C SER A 432 -65.61 24.70 -120.08
N LEU A 433 -65.40 25.99 -119.80
CA LEU A 433 -66.11 27.11 -120.44
C LEU A 433 -65.24 27.94 -121.42
N ARG A 434 -63.94 27.63 -121.60
CA ARG A 434 -63.05 28.39 -122.52
C ARG A 434 -62.11 27.53 -123.38
N ARG A 435 -62.68 26.72 -124.27
CA ARG A 435 -61.96 26.26 -125.48
C ARG A 435 -61.69 27.43 -126.46
N LYS A 436 -60.54 28.09 -126.32
CA LYS A 436 -59.69 28.59 -127.43
C LYS A 436 -58.29 28.99 -126.94
N LYS A 437 -57.26 28.43 -127.59
CA LYS A 437 -55.81 28.64 -127.41
C LYS A 437 -55.34 29.98 -128.05
N PRO A 438 -54.07 30.46 -127.88
CA PRO A 438 -52.84 29.72 -127.50
C PRO A 438 -51.92 30.35 -126.42
N TYR A 439 -50.81 29.64 -126.18
CA TYR A 439 -49.71 29.89 -125.23
C TYR A 439 -48.78 31.08 -125.58
N ARG A 440 -48.17 31.67 -124.53
CA ARG A 440 -46.71 31.91 -124.29
C ARG A 440 -46.45 33.30 -123.63
N THR A 441 -45.43 33.54 -122.80
CA THR A 441 -44.59 32.71 -121.90
C THR A 441 -43.92 33.64 -120.84
N CYS A 442 -43.81 33.15 -119.60
CA CYS A 442 -43.07 33.61 -118.41
C CYS A 442 -42.08 34.80 -118.47
N ARG A 443 -42.20 35.70 -117.48
CA ARG A 443 -41.16 36.20 -116.53
C ARG A 443 -41.92 36.66 -115.25
N PRO A 444 -41.40 36.43 -114.01
CA PRO A 444 -40.33 37.27 -113.44
C PRO A 444 -39.30 36.54 -112.54
N VAL A 445 -38.16 37.18 -112.30
CA VAL A 445 -37.15 36.85 -111.27
C VAL A 445 -36.57 38.21 -110.81
N VAL A 446 -37.06 38.75 -109.68
CA VAL A 446 -36.40 38.78 -108.35
C VAL A 446 -35.21 39.75 -108.28
N GLU A 447 -35.39 40.81 -107.49
CA GLU A 447 -34.36 41.79 -107.12
C GLU A 447 -33.52 41.29 -105.93
N THR A 448 -32.28 41.78 -105.82
CA THR A 448 -31.28 41.26 -104.88
C THR A 448 -30.86 42.26 -103.80
N PHE A 449 -31.12 41.88 -102.55
CA PHE A 449 -30.23 41.98 -101.37
C PHE A 449 -29.73 43.34 -100.83
N PHE A 450 -29.91 43.49 -99.50
CA PHE A 450 -29.01 44.08 -98.49
C PHE A 450 -28.71 45.60 -98.44
N GLY A 451 -29.18 46.23 -97.35
CA GLY A 451 -28.39 47.13 -96.48
C GLY A 451 -27.97 46.35 -95.21
N TYR A 452 -26.90 46.66 -94.48
CA TYR A 452 -26.59 47.90 -93.74
C TYR A 452 -27.67 48.24 -92.68
N ASP A 453 -27.35 48.56 -91.41
CA ASP A 453 -26.09 49.09 -90.87
C ASP A 453 -25.76 48.68 -89.40
N GLU A 454 -24.67 49.24 -88.85
CA GLU A 454 -24.16 49.18 -87.45
C GLU A 454 -25.14 49.82 -86.41
N GLU A 455 -24.94 49.87 -85.07
CA GLU A 455 -23.85 49.49 -84.14
C GLU A 455 -24.43 49.31 -82.70
N GLY A 456 -23.63 48.83 -81.72
CA GLY A 456 -23.67 49.41 -80.36
C GLY A 456 -23.86 48.51 -79.11
N SER A 457 -23.11 48.88 -78.05
CA SER A 457 -23.30 48.61 -76.60
C SER A 457 -22.85 47.25 -76.02
N ILE A 458 -21.79 47.12 -75.19
CA ILE A 458 -21.58 47.56 -73.77
C ILE A 458 -22.35 46.66 -72.76
N ASP A 459 -21.78 46.08 -71.69
CA ASP A 459 -20.48 46.34 -71.01
C ASP A 459 -19.94 45.14 -70.16
N SER A 460 -18.74 45.32 -69.58
CA SER A 460 -18.36 44.95 -68.18
C SER A 460 -17.13 44.03 -67.94
N ASP A 461 -16.01 44.68 -67.64
CA ASP A 461 -14.86 44.33 -66.78
C ASP A 461 -14.67 42.89 -66.24
N GLY A 462 -13.53 42.28 -66.61
CA GLY A 462 -12.86 41.23 -65.84
C GLY A 462 -11.38 41.59 -65.64
N SER A 463 -10.99 42.06 -64.45
CA SER A 463 -9.68 42.68 -64.21
C SER A 463 -8.91 42.08 -63.03
N SER A 464 -7.61 41.83 -63.26
CA SER A 464 -6.56 41.59 -62.25
C SER A 464 -6.70 40.27 -61.44
N ILE A 465 -5.63 39.65 -60.92
CA ILE A 465 -4.20 40.00 -60.87
C ILE A 465 -3.31 38.74 -60.97
N SER A 466 -2.03 38.90 -61.30
CA SER A 466 -1.01 37.85 -61.16
C SER A 466 -0.07 38.16 -59.98
N TYR A 467 0.46 37.14 -59.30
CA TYR A 467 1.92 36.91 -59.19
C TYR A 467 2.26 35.65 -58.36
N HIS A 468 3.57 35.36 -58.33
CA HIS A 468 4.22 34.15 -57.82
C HIS A 468 4.89 34.42 -56.45
N THR A 469 5.77 33.53 -55.97
CA THR A 469 6.58 33.62 -54.72
C THR A 469 5.80 33.39 -53.40
N ASP A 470 6.34 32.78 -52.34
CA ASP A 470 7.59 31.99 -52.22
C ASP A 470 7.59 30.99 -51.03
N ARG A 471 8.46 29.98 -51.12
CA ARG A 471 9.26 29.33 -50.04
C ARG A 471 8.63 28.88 -48.68
N THR A 472 8.46 27.55 -48.56
CA THR A 472 9.09 26.63 -47.56
C THR A 472 8.99 26.85 -46.02
N PRO A 473 9.30 25.84 -45.17
CA PRO A 473 9.47 24.39 -45.42
C PRO A 473 8.57 23.48 -44.53
N CYS A 474 8.58 22.19 -44.82
CA CYS A 474 8.21 21.15 -43.85
C CYS A 474 9.34 20.94 -42.82
N THR A 475 8.98 20.54 -41.60
CA THR A 475 9.86 19.87 -40.61
C THR A 475 9.16 18.61 -40.13
N PRO A 476 9.89 17.57 -39.70
CA PRO A 476 9.59 16.20 -40.11
C PRO A 476 8.57 15.46 -39.24
N ASP A 477 8.01 14.40 -39.82
CA ASP A 477 7.57 13.23 -39.06
C ASP A 477 8.81 12.53 -38.48
N ASP A 478 8.97 12.55 -37.16
CA ASP A 478 9.99 11.75 -36.44
C ASP A 478 9.42 10.38 -36.06
N ASP A 479 10.06 9.29 -36.51
CA ASP A 479 9.67 7.92 -36.22
C ASP A 479 9.77 7.57 -34.72
N LEU A 480 8.63 7.38 -34.05
CA LEU A 480 8.56 6.94 -32.65
C LEU A 480 8.32 5.42 -32.48
N GLU A 481 9.05 4.58 -33.24
CA GLU A 481 9.03 3.12 -33.04
C GLU A 481 10.30 2.50 -32.39
N GLU A 482 11.29 3.30 -31.96
CA GLU A 482 12.53 2.77 -31.34
C GLU A 482 12.66 2.98 -29.81
N VAL A 483 11.61 2.69 -29.03
CA VAL A 483 11.69 2.69 -27.54
C VAL A 483 11.24 1.36 -26.90
N ARG A 484 10.57 0.47 -27.62
CA ARG A 484 9.98 -0.76 -27.04
C ARG A 484 10.95 -1.92 -26.76
N VAL A 485 12.17 -1.89 -27.30
CA VAL A 485 13.14 -3.00 -27.14
C VAL A 485 13.83 -2.99 -25.77
N CYS A 486 14.12 -1.81 -25.20
CA CYS A 486 15.00 -1.70 -24.03
C CYS A 486 14.36 -2.08 -22.66
N LEU A 487 13.03 -2.06 -22.51
CA LEU A 487 12.39 -2.54 -21.28
C LEU A 487 12.20 -4.06 -21.21
N GLY A 488 12.31 -4.78 -22.33
CA GLY A 488 12.12 -6.24 -22.37
C GLY A 488 13.21 -7.05 -21.66
N VAL A 489 14.42 -6.47 -21.54
CA VAL A 489 15.60 -7.19 -21.02
C VAL A 489 15.66 -7.17 -19.49
N PHE A 490 15.30 -6.05 -18.84
CA PHE A 490 15.54 -5.86 -17.41
C PHE A 490 14.66 -6.74 -16.50
N VAL A 491 13.45 -7.10 -16.96
CA VAL A 491 12.52 -7.97 -16.20
C VAL A 491 13.00 -9.42 -16.13
N ARG A 492 13.92 -9.85 -17.02
CA ARG A 492 14.40 -11.25 -17.09
C ARG A 492 15.62 -11.53 -16.20
N ALA A 493 16.23 -10.51 -15.58
CA ALA A 493 17.43 -10.65 -14.76
C ALA A 493 17.16 -10.98 -13.27
N CYS A 494 15.96 -10.70 -12.75
CA CYS A 494 15.61 -10.92 -11.34
C CYS A 494 14.91 -12.26 -11.09
N LYS A 495 15.32 -13.33 -11.80
CA LYS A 495 14.73 -14.67 -11.68
C LYS A 495 15.72 -15.83 -11.92
N LEU A 496 16.95 -15.63 -11.43
CA LEU A 496 17.97 -16.65 -11.13
C LEU A 496 18.48 -16.38 -9.71
#